data_AF-A0A368KN77-F1
#
_entry.id   AF-A0A368KN77-F1
#
_cell.length_a   1.000
_cell.length_b   1.000
_cell.length_c   1.000
_cell.angle_alpha   90.00
_cell.angle_beta   90.00
_cell.angle_gamma   90.00
#
_symmetry.space_group_name_H-M   'P 1'
#
loop_
_entity.id
_entity.type
_entity.pdbx_description
1 polymer ?
#
loop_
_entity_poly.entity_id
_entity_poly.type
_entity_poly.pdbx_seq_one_letter_code
_entity_poly.pdbx_strand_id
1 'polypeptide(L)'
;MSWQTENDFDAESTCILKITEYFLTEYFGHSESASSDMIAEYFRRFDIPYVENFIAHELSWELAMRIHYTIGLGGDRGLFPTWVVENKMTRTPANALEYMRKHYWEKYPNFD
;
A
#
# COMPACT_ATOMS: atom_id res chain seq x y z
N MET A 1 -6.59 5.30 14.72
CA MET A 1 -5.20 5.56 15.16
C MET A 1 -4.36 5.54 13.90
N SER A 2 -3.51 6.54 13.67
CA SER A 2 -2.84 6.69 12.37
C SER A 2 -1.50 5.97 12.34
N TRP A 3 -1.16 5.38 11.18
CA TRP A 3 0.16 4.79 10.93
C TRP A 3 1.32 5.78 11.08
N GLN A 4 1.03 7.09 10.98
CA GLN A 4 2.01 8.18 11.10
C GLN A 4 2.47 8.44 12.54
N THR A 5 1.67 8.05 13.53
CA THR A 5 1.96 8.31 14.96
C THR A 5 2.55 7.13 15.70
N GLU A 6 2.43 5.92 15.14
CA GLU A 6 2.87 4.69 15.81
C GLU A 6 4.27 4.24 15.39
N ASN A 7 4.85 4.83 14.33
CA ASN A 7 6.01 4.26 13.65
C ASN A 7 7.04 5.31 13.24
N ASP A 8 8.31 5.06 13.57
CA ASP A 8 9.47 5.82 13.11
C ASP A 8 9.88 5.38 11.69
N PHE A 9 8.99 5.60 10.71
CA PHE A 9 9.31 5.33 9.30
C PHE A 9 10.32 6.35 8.77
N ASP A 10 11.27 5.89 7.97
CA ASP A 10 12.13 6.77 7.21
C ASP A 10 11.35 7.57 6.15
N ALA A 11 12.01 8.54 5.53
CA ALA A 11 11.35 9.43 4.57
C ALA A 11 10.83 8.67 3.34
N GLU A 12 11.53 7.62 2.92
CA GLU A 12 11.18 6.81 1.77
C GLU A 12 9.93 5.96 2.04
N SER A 13 9.94 5.18 3.13
CA SER A 13 8.80 4.38 3.58
C SER A 13 7.58 5.26 3.82
N THR A 14 7.77 6.44 4.43
CA THR A 14 6.69 7.42 4.62
C THR A 14 6.10 7.87 3.27
N CYS A 15 6.92 8.04 2.23
CA CYS A 15 6.44 8.41 0.90
C CYS A 15 5.61 7.28 0.29
N ILE A 16 6.08 6.02 0.38
CA ILE A 16 5.39 4.84 -0.13
C ILE A 16 4.03 4.66 0.56
N LEU A 17 3.96 4.85 1.88
CA LEU A 17 2.72 4.73 2.65
C LEU A 17 1.71 5.84 2.33
N LYS A 18 2.17 7.08 2.09
CA LYS A 18 1.29 8.16 1.60
C LYS A 18 0.70 7.84 0.23
N ILE A 19 1.48 7.29 -0.68
CA ILE A 19 0.98 6.89 -2.00
C ILE A 19 0.02 5.70 -1.88
N THR A 20 0.30 4.76 -0.97
CA THR A 20 -0.59 3.64 -0.65
C THR A 20 -1.93 4.14 -0.13
N GLU A 21 -1.94 5.10 0.80
CA GLU A 21 -3.15 5.74 1.34
C GLU A 21 -3.95 6.47 0.24
N TYR A 22 -3.24 7.17 -0.67
CA TYR A 22 -3.86 7.76 -1.86
C TYR A 22 -4.56 6.70 -2.72
N PHE A 23 -3.92 5.55 -2.98
CA PHE A 23 -4.54 4.49 -3.77
C PHE A 23 -5.72 3.82 -3.08
N LEU A 24 -5.65 3.58 -1.77
CA LEU A 24 -6.80 3.11 -0.97
C LEU A 24 -8.00 4.04 -1.11
N THR A 25 -7.75 5.35 -1.14
CA THR A 25 -8.79 6.35 -1.26
C THR A 25 -9.35 6.42 -2.69
N GLU A 26 -8.47 6.60 -3.67
CA GLU A 26 -8.85 6.86 -5.07
C GLU A 26 -9.42 5.62 -5.79
N TYR A 27 -8.82 4.45 -5.58
CA TYR A 27 -9.15 3.25 -6.37
C TYR A 27 -10.04 2.26 -5.62
N PHE A 28 -10.01 2.29 -4.29
CA PHE A 28 -10.78 1.37 -3.45
C PHE A 28 -11.89 2.06 -2.65
N GLY A 29 -12.03 3.38 -2.77
CA GLY A 29 -13.16 4.15 -2.25
C GLY A 29 -13.18 4.33 -0.73
N HIS A 30 -12.05 4.10 -0.05
CA HIS A 30 -11.94 4.33 1.39
C HIS A 30 -11.83 5.82 1.69
N SER A 31 -12.26 6.27 2.87
CA SER A 31 -11.94 7.62 3.33
C SER A 31 -10.47 7.71 3.75
N GLU A 32 -9.87 8.90 3.77
CA GLU A 32 -8.48 9.08 4.24
C GLU A 32 -8.28 8.50 5.65
N SER A 33 -9.21 8.76 6.57
CA SER A 33 -9.14 8.21 7.93
C SER A 33 -9.19 6.68 7.93
N ALA A 34 -10.09 6.08 7.13
CA ALA A 34 -10.20 4.62 7.06
C ALA A 34 -8.96 4.00 6.41
N SER A 35 -8.44 4.60 5.33
CA SER A 35 -7.19 4.20 4.69
C SER A 35 -6.02 4.23 5.68
N SER A 36 -5.93 5.27 6.50
CA SER A 36 -4.88 5.41 7.52
C SER A 36 -4.97 4.32 8.59
N ASP A 37 -6.18 4.07 9.12
CA ASP A 37 -6.43 3.04 10.11
C ASP A 37 -6.17 1.63 9.54
N MET A 38 -6.51 1.38 8.27
CA MET A 38 -6.29 0.11 7.60
C MET A 38 -4.81 -0.20 7.38
N ILE A 39 -4.00 0.81 7.06
CA ILE A 39 -2.55 0.66 6.95
C ILE A 39 -1.97 0.26 8.31
N ALA A 40 -2.31 0.98 9.38
CA ALA A 40 -1.84 0.67 10.73
C ALA A 40 -2.23 -0.77 11.15
N GLU A 41 -3.49 -1.14 10.90
CA GLU A 41 -4.00 -2.47 11.22
C GLU A 41 -3.29 -3.58 10.42
N TYR A 42 -2.95 -3.34 9.15
CA TYR A 42 -2.24 -4.31 8.32
C TYR A 42 -0.88 -4.67 8.91
N PHE A 43 -0.06 -3.66 9.26
CA PHE A 43 1.26 -3.89 9.86
C PHE A 43 1.15 -4.57 11.23
N ARG A 44 0.22 -4.09 12.07
CA ARG A 44 -0.04 -4.67 13.39
C ARG A 44 -0.48 -6.14 13.33
N ARG A 45 -1.38 -6.47 12.40
CA ARG A 45 -1.99 -7.81 12.30
C ARG A 45 -1.04 -8.87 11.78
N PHE A 46 -0.17 -8.51 10.84
CA PHE A 46 0.70 -9.49 10.18
C PHE A 46 2.10 -9.56 10.77
N ASP A 47 2.37 -8.82 11.84
CA ASP A 47 3.67 -8.71 12.50
C ASP A 47 4.80 -8.59 11.46
N ILE A 48 4.51 -7.84 10.38
CA ILE A 48 5.47 -7.62 9.30
C ILE A 48 6.55 -6.79 9.96
N PRO A 49 7.75 -7.36 10.20
CA PRO A 49 8.82 -6.56 10.76
C PRO A 49 8.98 -5.40 9.79
N TYR A 50 9.08 -4.19 10.31
CA TYR A 50 9.25 -2.95 9.55
C TYR A 50 10.59 -2.96 8.82
N VAL A 51 10.76 -3.91 7.91
CA VAL A 51 11.93 -4.07 7.06
C VAL A 51 11.65 -3.16 5.89
N GLU A 52 12.35 -2.05 5.86
CA GLU A 52 12.35 -1.05 4.79
C GLU A 52 12.40 -1.71 3.40
N ASN A 53 13.12 -2.84 3.26
CA ASN A 53 13.15 -3.65 2.04
C ASN A 53 11.78 -4.19 1.61
N PHE A 54 10.90 -4.61 2.53
CA PHE A 54 9.56 -5.10 2.17
C PHE A 54 8.71 -3.99 1.57
N ILE A 55 8.73 -2.81 2.20
CA ILE A 55 7.98 -1.63 1.75
C ILE A 55 8.56 -1.09 0.44
N ALA A 56 9.88 -1.12 0.28
CA ALA A 56 10.56 -0.67 -0.93
C ALA A 56 10.39 -1.65 -2.12
N HIS A 57 10.28 -2.96 -1.86
CA HIS A 57 10.04 -3.97 -2.91
C HIS A 57 8.56 -4.10 -3.31
N GLU A 58 7.62 -3.88 -2.40
CA GLU A 58 6.19 -3.84 -2.71
C GLU A 58 5.84 -2.45 -3.24
N LEU A 59 5.70 -2.31 -4.56
CA LEU A 59 5.17 -1.09 -5.18
C LEU A 59 3.87 -0.68 -4.47
N SER A 60 3.69 0.61 -4.13
CA SER A 60 2.55 1.10 -3.32
C SER A 60 1.17 0.63 -3.80
N TRP A 61 1.03 0.32 -5.09
CA TRP A 61 -0.19 -0.28 -5.66
C TRP A 61 -0.46 -1.68 -5.13
N GLU A 62 0.56 -2.54 -5.09
CA GLU A 62 0.43 -3.91 -4.59
C GLU A 62 0.12 -3.91 -3.09
N LEU A 63 0.81 -3.06 -2.34
CA LEU A 63 0.53 -2.88 -0.91
C LEU A 63 -0.92 -2.40 -0.69
N ALA A 64 -1.42 -1.43 -1.48
CA ALA A 64 -2.80 -0.98 -1.40
C ALA A 64 -3.80 -2.10 -1.69
N MET A 65 -3.56 -2.93 -2.72
CA MET A 65 -4.39 -4.11 -3.01
C MET A 65 -4.41 -5.10 -1.84
N ARG A 66 -3.25 -5.41 -1.26
CA ARG A 66 -3.13 -6.33 -0.11
C ARG A 66 -3.89 -5.81 1.09
N ILE A 67 -3.74 -4.53 1.42
CA ILE A 67 -4.43 -3.89 2.54
C ILE A 67 -5.94 -3.87 2.29
N HIS A 68 -6.39 -3.45 1.11
CA HIS A 68 -7.80 -3.47 0.76
C HIS A 68 -8.41 -4.86 0.89
N TYR A 69 -7.75 -5.88 0.33
CA TYR A 69 -8.26 -7.23 0.37
C TYR A 69 -8.28 -7.81 1.79
N THR A 70 -7.18 -7.72 2.52
CA THR A 70 -7.04 -8.40 3.82
C THR A 70 -7.74 -7.66 4.97
N ILE A 71 -7.66 -6.34 4.99
CA ILE A 71 -8.26 -5.52 6.06
C ILE A 71 -9.63 -5.01 5.64
N GLY A 72 -9.74 -4.44 4.44
CA GLY A 72 -10.99 -3.84 3.95
C GLY A 72 -12.08 -4.87 3.64
N LEU A 73 -11.72 -6.00 3.02
CA LEU A 73 -12.66 -7.08 2.68
C LEU A 73 -12.61 -8.26 3.66
N GLY A 74 -11.68 -8.26 4.62
CA GLY A 74 -11.49 -9.38 5.56
C GLY A 74 -10.99 -10.66 4.88
N GLY A 75 -10.35 -10.56 3.72
CA GLY A 75 -9.89 -11.69 2.92
C GLY A 75 -8.77 -12.50 3.57
N ASP A 76 -8.69 -13.78 3.22
CA ASP A 76 -7.60 -14.67 3.63
C ASP A 76 -6.34 -14.38 2.81
N ARG A 77 -5.24 -14.03 3.46
CA ARG A 77 -3.95 -13.69 2.82
C ARG A 77 -3.46 -14.78 1.86
N GLY A 78 -3.77 -16.06 2.11
CA GLY A 78 -3.41 -17.17 1.22
C GLY A 78 -4.18 -17.18 -0.12
N LEU A 79 -5.33 -16.51 -0.18
CA LEU A 79 -6.19 -16.41 -1.36
C LEU A 79 -6.03 -15.08 -2.11
N PHE A 80 -5.15 -14.19 -1.65
CA PHE A 80 -4.90 -12.90 -2.31
C PHE A 80 -4.55 -13.04 -3.82
N PRO A 81 -3.64 -13.95 -4.25
CA PRO A 81 -3.34 -14.09 -5.68
C PRO A 81 -4.57 -14.47 -6.53
N THR A 82 -5.43 -15.36 -6.00
CA THR A 82 -6.68 -15.75 -6.65
C THR A 82 -7.61 -14.55 -6.78
N TRP A 83 -7.78 -13.77 -5.70
CA TRP A 83 -8.61 -12.58 -5.71
C TRP A 83 -8.12 -11.53 -6.73
N VAL A 84 -6.81 -11.33 -6.85
CA VAL A 84 -6.22 -10.40 -7.86
C VAL A 84 -6.59 -10.80 -9.28
N VAL A 85 -6.52 -12.10 -9.60
CA VAL A 85 -6.88 -12.62 -10.93
C VAL A 85 -8.37 -12.47 -11.19
N GLU A 86 -9.22 -12.89 -10.24
CA GLU A 86 -10.68 -12.82 -10.36
C GLU A 86 -11.19 -11.39 -10.52
N ASN A 87 -10.55 -10.43 -9.85
CA ASN A 87 -10.90 -9.01 -9.92
C ASN A 87 -10.15 -8.25 -11.01
N LYS A 88 -9.40 -8.96 -11.87
CA LYS A 88 -8.64 -8.38 -13.00
C LYS A 88 -7.65 -7.28 -12.57
N MET A 89 -7.12 -7.37 -11.35
CA MET A 89 -6.16 -6.41 -10.79
C MET A 89 -4.70 -6.81 -11.04
N THR A 90 -4.46 -7.67 -12.04
CA THR A 90 -3.13 -8.21 -12.38
C THR A 90 -2.14 -7.18 -12.93
N ARG A 91 -2.59 -5.93 -13.15
CA ARG A 91 -1.77 -4.84 -13.69
C ARG A 91 -2.09 -3.56 -12.96
N THR A 92 -1.06 -2.79 -12.64
CA THR A 92 -1.21 -1.43 -12.11
C THR A 92 -1.87 -0.54 -13.17
N PRO A 93 -2.93 0.21 -12.83
CA PRO A 93 -3.53 1.18 -13.73
C PRO A 93 -2.51 2.23 -14.20
N ALA A 94 -2.63 2.71 -15.44
CA ALA A 94 -1.69 3.68 -16.00
C ALA A 94 -1.61 4.98 -15.16
N ASN A 95 -2.75 5.46 -14.65
CA ASN A 95 -2.80 6.65 -13.80
C ASN A 95 -2.12 6.42 -12.44
N ALA A 96 -2.20 5.21 -11.89
CA ALA A 96 -1.49 4.86 -10.65
C ALA A 96 0.03 4.79 -10.88
N LEU A 97 0.47 4.24 -12.02
CA LEU A 97 1.88 4.26 -12.43
C LEU A 97 2.40 5.69 -12.61
N GLU A 98 1.62 6.57 -13.24
CA GLU A 98 2.00 7.97 -13.40
C GLU A 98 2.12 8.70 -12.06
N TYR A 99 1.19 8.42 -11.13
CA TYR A 99 1.25 8.97 -9.78
C TYR A 99 2.50 8.50 -9.03
N MET A 100 2.82 7.20 -9.10
CA MET A 100 4.08 6.65 -8.55
C MET A 100 5.30 7.37 -9.13
N ARG A 101 5.35 7.53 -10.45
CA ARG A 101 6.47 8.20 -11.13
C ARG A 101 6.70 9.60 -10.60
N LYS A 102 5.64 10.40 -10.53
CA LYS A 102 5.69 11.81 -10.11
C LYS A 102 6.01 11.99 -8.63
N HIS A 103 5.53 11.08 -7.78
CA HIS A 103 5.60 11.29 -6.33
C HIS A 103 6.72 10.51 -5.64
N TYR A 104 7.20 9.41 -6.24
CA TYR A 104 8.23 8.54 -5.70
C TYR A 104 9.47 8.45 -6.60
N TRP A 105 9.38 7.94 -7.84
CA TRP A 105 10.57 7.67 -8.66
C TRP A 105 11.37 8.93 -9.03
N GLU A 106 10.73 10.09 -9.20
CA GLU A 106 11.44 11.36 -9.40
C GLU A 106 12.26 11.79 -8.17
N LYS A 107 11.88 11.35 -6.96
CA LYS A 107 12.58 11.66 -5.71
C LYS A 107 13.62 10.59 -5.33
N TYR A 108 13.37 9.34 -5.71
CA TYR A 108 14.19 8.17 -5.40
C TYR A 108 14.57 7.43 -6.71
N PRO A 109 15.46 8.00 -7.53
CA PRO A 109 15.73 7.51 -8.89
C PRO A 109 16.61 6.26 -8.97
N ASN A 110 17.18 5.79 -7.85
CA ASN A 110 18.12 4.66 -7.82
C ASN A 110 17.43 3.29 -7.70
N PHE A 111 16.14 3.21 -8.02
CA PHE A 111 15.37 1.97 -8.03
C PHE A 111 15.36 1.39 -9.45
N ASP A 112 16.35 0.53 -9.73
CA ASP A 112 16.43 -0.37 -10.89
C ASP A 112 16.01 -1.79 -10.48
#